data_AF-C5T3V4-F1
#
_entry.id   AF-C5T3V4-F1
#
_cell.length_a   1.000
_cell.length_b   1.000
_cell.length_c   1.000
_cell.angle_alpha   90.00
_cell.angle_beta   90.00
_cell.angle_gamma   90.00
#
_symmetry.space_group_name_H-M   'P 1'
#
loop_
_entity.id
_entity.type
_entity.pdbx_description
1 polymer ?
#
loop_
_entity_poly.entity_id
_entity_poly.type
_entity_poly.pdbx_seq_one_letter_code
_entity_poly.pdbx_strand_id
1 'polypeptide(L)'
;MASRLVPVVLLALLAAVHAQLWLGRGSIPRVQEMQRQLDAQTAANDQARQVNERLSSEVHDLKEGLDMVEEKARSELGMVKPNEVYVQYMPR
;
A
#
# COMPACT_ATOMS: atom_id res chain seq x y z
N MET A 1 -53.60 -36.87 13.75
CA MET A 1 -52.18 -37.12 13.38
C MET A 1 -51.50 -35.92 12.72
N ALA A 2 -52.23 -34.92 12.19
CA ALA A 2 -51.64 -33.71 11.57
C ALA A 2 -50.98 -32.71 12.55
N SER A 3 -51.32 -32.72 13.84
CA SER A 3 -50.82 -31.72 14.81
C SER A 3 -49.34 -31.81 15.14
N ARG A 4 -48.67 -32.95 14.86
CA ARG A 4 -47.24 -33.13 15.12
C ARG A 4 -46.34 -32.79 13.92
N LEU A 5 -46.91 -32.60 12.73
CA LEU A 5 -46.14 -32.24 11.53
C LEU A 5 -45.72 -30.77 11.53
N VAL A 6 -46.60 -29.88 11.97
CA VAL A 6 -46.36 -28.43 12.06
C VAL A 6 -45.09 -28.11 12.88
N PRO A 7 -44.90 -28.63 14.11
CA PRO A 7 -43.69 -28.34 14.87
C PRO A 7 -42.42 -28.94 14.24
N VAL A 8 -42.52 -30.08 13.56
CA VAL A 8 -41.37 -30.69 12.86
C VAL A 8 -40.93 -29.83 11.67
N VAL A 9 -41.88 -29.31 10.89
CA VAL A 9 -41.59 -28.40 9.77
C VAL A 9 -40.99 -27.09 10.27
N LEU A 10 -41.51 -26.54 11.37
CA LEU A 10 -40.95 -25.33 11.99
C LEU A 10 -39.52 -25.55 12.49
N LEU A 11 -39.23 -26.71 13.11
CA LEU A 11 -37.88 -27.08 13.54
C LEU A 11 -36.93 -27.25 12.35
N ALA A 12 -37.39 -27.87 11.26
CA ALA A 12 -36.59 -28.02 10.04
C ALA A 12 -36.26 -26.64 9.41
N LEU A 13 -37.23 -25.73 9.34
CA LEU A 13 -37.02 -24.37 8.87
C LEU A 13 -36.06 -23.60 9.78
N LEU A 14 -36.21 -23.74 11.11
CA LEU A 14 -35.33 -23.11 12.08
C LEU A 14 -33.87 -23.59 11.93
N ALA A 15 -33.69 -24.90 11.76
CA ALA A 15 -32.38 -25.51 11.53
C ALA A 15 -31.77 -25.05 10.20
N ALA A 16 -32.58 -24.95 9.14
CA ALA A 16 -32.12 -24.43 7.85
C ALA A 16 -31.64 -22.98 7.95
N VAL A 17 -32.36 -22.12 8.67
CA VAL A 17 -31.95 -20.72 8.92
C VAL A 17 -30.67 -20.66 9.74
N HIS A 18 -30.53 -21.48 10.80
CA HIS A 18 -29.32 -21.53 11.61
C HIS A 18 -28.11 -22.01 10.80
N ALA A 19 -28.29 -23.05 9.97
CA ALA A 19 -27.25 -23.52 9.07
C ALA A 19 -26.86 -22.44 8.05
N GLN A 20 -27.84 -21.74 7.45
CA GLN A 20 -27.58 -20.65 6.53
C GLN A 20 -26.85 -19.48 7.20
N LEU A 21 -27.10 -19.18 8.46
CA LEU A 21 -26.38 -18.15 9.21
C LEU A 21 -24.92 -18.55 9.47
N TRP A 22 -24.68 -19.83 9.76
CA TRP A 22 -23.32 -20.35 10.02
C TRP A 22 -22.50 -20.53 8.74
N LEU A 23 -23.13 -20.89 7.61
CA LEU A 23 -22.50 -21.14 6.30
C LEU A 23 -22.62 -19.96 5.32
N GLY A 24 -23.38 -18.92 5.67
CA GLY A 24 -23.69 -17.79 4.79
C GLY A 24 -22.54 -16.81 4.59
N ARG A 25 -22.87 -15.64 4.03
CA ARG A 25 -21.92 -14.61 3.55
C ARG A 25 -21.00 -14.00 4.62
N GLY A 26 -21.16 -14.37 5.89
CA GLY A 26 -20.27 -13.99 7.01
C GLY A 26 -19.72 -15.20 7.78
N SER A 27 -19.71 -16.39 7.17
CA SER A 27 -19.24 -17.61 7.82
C SER A 27 -17.78 -17.48 8.29
N ILE A 28 -17.51 -17.97 9.51
CA ILE A 28 -16.17 -18.00 10.13
C ILE A 28 -15.06 -18.46 9.15
N PRO A 29 -15.24 -19.52 8.34
CA PRO A 29 -14.22 -19.91 7.36
C PRO A 29 -13.94 -18.86 6.29
N ARG A 30 -14.94 -18.08 5.86
CA ARG A 30 -14.77 -17.01 4.87
C ARG A 30 -13.94 -15.86 5.44
N VAL A 31 -14.19 -15.50 6.70
CA VAL A 31 -13.45 -14.45 7.41
C VAL A 31 -11.99 -14.86 7.61
N GLN A 32 -11.74 -16.13 7.98
CA GLN A 32 -10.37 -16.64 8.12
C GLN A 32 -9.60 -16.62 6.80
N GLU A 33 -10.24 -16.99 5.68
CA GLU A 33 -9.63 -16.92 4.36
C GLU A 33 -9.32 -15.47 3.94
N MET A 34 -10.26 -14.55 4.17
CA MET A 34 -10.03 -13.12 3.90
C MET A 34 -8.92 -12.54 4.78
N GLN A 35 -8.83 -12.95 6.05
CA GLN A 35 -7.76 -12.53 6.94
C GLN A 35 -6.40 -13.02 6.44
N ARG A 36 -6.29 -14.28 6.00
CA ARG A 36 -5.04 -14.81 5.43
C ARG A 36 -4.61 -14.05 4.18
N GLN A 37 -5.56 -13.71 3.30
CA GLN A 37 -5.26 -12.90 2.11
C GLN A 37 -4.78 -11.50 2.48
N LEU A 38 -5.41 -10.88 3.48
CA LEU A 38 -5.01 -9.57 3.99
C LEU A 38 -3.61 -9.61 4.60
N ASP A 39 -3.29 -10.62 5.41
CA ASP A 39 -1.98 -10.77 6.04
C ASP A 39 -0.89 -10.96 4.98
N ALA A 40 -1.14 -11.78 3.95
CA ALA A 40 -0.21 -11.98 2.85
C ALA A 40 0.03 -10.70 2.03
N GLN A 41 -1.03 -9.94 1.77
CA GLN A 41 -0.93 -8.69 1.02
C GLN A 41 -0.22 -7.59 1.81
N THR A 42 -0.46 -7.53 3.12
CA THR A 42 0.24 -6.61 4.04
C THR A 42 1.73 -6.90 4.07
N ALA A 43 2.12 -8.18 4.19
CA ALA A 43 3.53 -8.57 4.19
C ALA A 43 4.23 -8.20 2.86
N ALA A 44 3.58 -8.41 1.72
CA ALA A 44 4.12 -8.01 0.42
C ALA A 44 4.26 -6.49 0.29
N ASN A 45 3.28 -5.73 0.81
CA ASN A 45 3.32 -4.27 0.80
C ASN A 45 4.45 -3.73 1.68
N ASP A 46 4.63 -4.29 2.88
CA ASP A 46 5.73 -3.90 3.78
C ASP A 46 7.11 -4.12 3.13
N GLN A 47 7.30 -5.23 2.43
CA GLN A 47 8.53 -5.49 1.68
C GLN A 47 8.73 -4.46 0.56
N ALA A 48 7.69 -4.16 -0.22
CA ALA A 48 7.75 -3.16 -1.28
C ALA A 48 8.04 -1.75 -0.72
N ARG A 49 7.48 -1.42 0.45
CA ARG A 49 7.70 -0.12 1.12
C ARG A 49 9.17 0.05 1.51
N GLN A 50 9.79 -0.97 2.11
CA GLN A 50 11.21 -0.93 2.47
C GLN A 50 12.12 -0.71 1.26
N VAL A 51 11.81 -1.35 0.13
CA VAL A 51 12.57 -1.18 -1.11
C VAL A 51 12.39 0.24 -1.66
N ASN A 52 11.16 0.76 -1.69
CA ASN A 52 10.90 2.13 -2.11
C ASN A 52 11.60 3.17 -1.23
N GLU A 53 11.60 2.98 0.10
CA GLU A 53 12.32 3.86 1.03
C GLU A 53 13.82 3.88 0.73
N ARG A 54 14.43 2.71 0.49
CA ARG A 54 15.85 2.62 0.08
C ARG A 54 16.10 3.33 -1.25
N LEU A 55 15.34 3.02 -2.29
CA LEU A 55 15.53 3.66 -3.60
C LEU A 55 15.31 5.18 -3.54
N SER A 56 14.34 5.63 -2.74
CA SER A 56 14.11 7.07 -2.56
C SER A 56 15.31 7.75 -1.92
N SER A 57 15.96 7.11 -0.95
CA SER A 57 17.20 7.62 -0.36
C SER A 57 18.32 7.66 -1.38
N GLU A 58 18.53 6.58 -2.15
CA GLU A 58 19.57 6.54 -3.18
C GLU A 58 19.36 7.63 -4.25
N VAL A 59 18.11 7.85 -4.68
CA VAL A 59 17.77 8.91 -5.63
C VAL A 59 18.02 10.30 -5.03
N HIS A 60 17.76 10.48 -3.74
CA HIS A 60 18.04 11.74 -3.05
C HIS A 60 19.55 12.01 -2.99
N ASP A 61 20.33 11.02 -2.55
CA ASP A 61 21.79 11.12 -2.45
C ASP A 61 22.43 11.39 -3.83
N LEU A 62 21.94 10.74 -4.89
CA LEU A 62 22.38 10.97 -6.26
C LEU A 62 22.08 12.40 -6.74
N LYS A 63 20.90 12.94 -6.40
CA LYS A 63 20.54 14.32 -6.75
C LYS A 63 21.42 15.33 -6.02
N GLU A 64 21.60 15.17 -4.71
CA GLU A 64 22.48 16.04 -3.93
C GLU A 64 23.93 15.98 -4.44
N GLY A 65 24.42 14.79 -4.79
CA GLY A 65 25.74 14.63 -5.40
C GLY A 65 25.88 15.34 -6.75
N LEU A 66 24.84 15.30 -7.60
CA LEU A 66 24.83 16.01 -8.88
C LEU A 66 24.78 17.53 -8.69
N ASP A 67 24.00 18.02 -7.74
CA ASP A 67 23.90 19.44 -7.42
C ASP A 67 25.25 19.97 -6.92
N MET A 68 25.96 19.22 -6.08
CA MET A 68 27.33 19.54 -5.63
C MET A 68 28.34 19.61 -6.79
N VAL A 69 28.21 18.73 -7.78
CA VAL A 69 29.06 18.76 -8.98
C VAL A 69 28.74 19.96 -9.86
N GLU A 70 27.46 20.32 -10.00
CA GLU A 70 27.01 21.50 -10.74
C GLU A 70 27.52 22.79 -10.08
N GLU A 71 27.43 22.91 -8.74
CA GLU A 71 27.97 24.03 -7.96
C GLU A 71 29.48 24.19 -8.20
N LYS A 72 30.24 23.09 -8.18
CA LYS A 72 31.69 23.11 -8.43
C LYS A 72 32.03 23.50 -9.87
N ALA A 73 31.29 22.98 -10.85
CA ALA A 73 31.50 23.34 -12.27
C ALA A 73 31.17 24.83 -12.55
N ARG A 74 30.14 25.36 -11.89
CA ARG A 74 29.78 26.79 -11.99
C ARG A 74 30.80 27.69 -11.28
N SER A 75 31.24 27.32 -10.07
CA SER A 75 32.14 28.14 -9.25
C SER A 75 33.60 28.10 -9.69
N GLU A 76 34.13 26.93 -10.05
CA GLU A 76 35.56 26.77 -10.40
C GLU A 76 35.84 26.92 -11.90
N LEU A 77 34.95 26.42 -12.75
CA LEU A 77 35.15 26.39 -14.20
C LEU A 77 34.34 27.45 -14.95
N GLY A 78 33.46 28.19 -14.27
CA GLY A 78 32.58 29.19 -14.89
C GLY A 78 31.61 28.59 -15.91
N MET A 79 31.34 27.28 -15.83
CA MET A 79 30.47 26.60 -16.78
C MET A 79 29.01 27.03 -16.58
N VAL A 80 28.35 27.37 -17.69
CA VAL A 80 26.93 27.77 -17.74
C VAL A 80 26.18 26.89 -18.75
N LYS A 81 24.91 26.59 -18.50
CA LYS A 81 24.11 25.80 -19.44
C LYS A 81 23.87 26.60 -20.74
N PRO A 82 23.66 25.94 -21.89
CA PRO A 82 23.28 26.62 -23.13
C PRO A 82 22.02 27.48 -22.90
N ASN A 83 22.07 28.76 -23.28
CA ASN A 83 21.03 29.77 -23.05
C ASN A 83 20.85 30.26 -21.59
N GLU A 84 21.84 30.09 -20.71
CA GLU A 84 21.81 30.63 -19.34
C GLU A 84 22.70 31.89 -19.21
N VAL A 85 22.23 32.93 -18.49
CA VAL A 85 23.00 34.13 -18.17
C VAL A 85 23.27 34.15 -16.66
N TYR A 86 24.54 34.02 -16.27
CA TYR A 86 24.97 34.01 -14.88
C TYR A 86 25.31 35.44 -14.40
N VAL A 87 24.63 35.92 -13.35
CA VAL A 87 24.78 37.29 -12.82
C VAL A 87 25.26 37.24 -11.38
N GLN A 88 26.45 37.78 -11.10
CA GLN A 88 26.93 38.02 -9.73
C GLN A 88 26.67 39.47 -9.33
N TYR A 89 25.93 39.67 -8.24
CA TYR A 89 25.70 40.99 -7.65
C TYR A 89 26.57 41.12 -6.38
N MET A 90 27.36 42.19 -6.29
CA MET A 90 27.97 42.61 -5.03
C MET A 90 27.11 43.74 -4.43
N PRO A 91 26.48 43.54 -3.26
CA PRO A 91 25.81 44.65 -2.56
C PRO A 91 26.86 45.67 -2.09
N ARG A 92 26.55 46.96 -2.27
CA ARG A 92 27.36 48.10 -1.80
C ARG A 92 27.22 48.32 -0.31
#